data_AF-A0A8T5WMV0-F1
#
_entry.id   AF-A0A8T5WMV0-F1
#
_cell.length_a   1.000
_cell.length_b   1.000
_cell.length_c   1.000
_cell.angle_alpha   90.00
_cell.angle_beta   90.00
_cell.angle_gamma   90.00
#
_symmetry.space_group_name_H-M   'P 1'
#
loop_
_entity.id
_entity.type
_entity.pdbx_description
1 polymer ?
#
loop_
_entity_poly.entity_id
_entity_poly.type
_entity_poly.pdbx_seq_one_letter_code
_entity_poly.pdbx_strand_id
1 'polypeptide(L)'
;MKQKIKKTKKKVSQSMAIAALLLNVLLMPGLGTIIAGRTSEGLLQIILLVVGIALSFFLIGIPIVILVWIWGLVTGVQLIKEAEQ
;
A
#
# COMPACT_ATOMS: atom_id res chain seq x y z
N MET A 1 33.55 20.38 0.60
CA MET A 1 32.11 20.68 0.80
C MET A 1 31.29 19.52 0.23
N LYS A 2 30.68 18.67 1.07
CA LYS A 2 29.86 17.53 0.61
C LYS A 2 28.43 18.02 0.33
N GLN A 3 28.08 18.17 -0.95
CA GLN A 3 26.72 18.52 -1.37
C GLN A 3 25.77 17.41 -0.90
N LYS A 4 24.89 17.73 0.05
CA LYS A 4 23.80 16.87 0.48
C LYS A 4 22.78 16.83 -0.67
N ILE A 5 22.78 15.73 -1.43
CA ILE A 5 21.76 15.44 -2.44
C ILE A 5 20.41 15.37 -1.71
N LYS A 6 19.64 16.46 -1.72
CA LYS A 6 18.23 16.45 -1.30
C LYS A 6 17.50 15.57 -2.31
N LYS A 7 17.23 14.31 -1.96
CA LYS A 7 16.27 13.47 -2.69
C LYS A 7 14.93 14.20 -2.67
N THR A 8 14.60 14.88 -3.75
CA THR A 8 13.25 15.42 -3.97
C THR A 8 12.31 14.23 -3.96
N LYS A 9 11.47 14.11 -2.91
CA LYS A 9 10.41 13.11 -2.87
C LYS A 9 9.56 13.34 -4.11
N LYS A 10 9.55 12.39 -5.05
CA LYS A 10 8.76 12.47 -6.28
C LYS A 10 7.30 12.58 -5.83
N LYS A 11 6.65 13.72 -6.08
CA LYS A 11 5.22 13.89 -5.79
C LYS A 11 4.46 12.81 -6.57
N VAL A 12 3.60 12.08 -5.88
CA VAL A 12 2.75 11.06 -6.51
C VAL A 12 1.78 11.79 -7.44
N SER A 13 1.69 11.39 -8.71
CA SER A 13 0.70 11.97 -9.61
C SER A 13 -0.69 11.44 -9.29
N GLN A 14 -1.74 12.22 -9.56
CA GLN A 14 -3.12 11.80 -9.32
C GLN A 14 -3.48 10.50 -10.06
N SER A 15 -3.04 10.36 -11.31
CA SER A 15 -3.20 9.13 -12.09
C SER A 15 -2.53 7.93 -11.43
N MET A 16 -1.34 8.11 -10.86
CA MET A 16 -0.64 7.07 -10.13
C MET A 16 -1.37 6.74 -8.83
N ALA A 17 -1.79 7.72 -8.05
CA ALA A 17 -2.53 7.49 -6.82
C ALA A 17 -3.83 6.68 -7.04
N ILE A 18 -4.58 7.00 -8.10
CA ILE A 18 -5.76 6.24 -8.50
C ILE A 18 -5.39 4.81 -8.90
N ALA A 19 -4.33 4.63 -9.70
CA ALA A 19 -3.85 3.30 -10.07
C ALA A 19 -3.43 2.48 -8.84
N ALA A 20 -2.76 3.09 -7.86
CA ALA A 20 -2.41 2.44 -6.60
C ALA A 20 -3.63 1.99 -5.81
N LEU A 21 -4.64 2.84 -5.70
CA LEU A 21 -5.90 2.47 -5.03
C LEU A 21 -6.56 1.28 -5.72
N LEU A 22 -6.70 1.32 -7.05
CA LEU A 22 -7.32 0.23 -7.82
C LEU A 22 -6.54 -1.08 -7.67
N LEU A 23 -5.21 -1.03 -7.71
CA LEU A 23 -4.38 -2.22 -7.52
C LEU A 23 -4.52 -2.81 -6.11
N ASN A 24 -4.56 -1.97 -5.07
CA ASN A 24 -4.74 -2.42 -3.69
C ASN A 24 -6.12 -3.04 -3.44
N VAL A 25 -7.18 -2.51 -4.06
CA VAL A 25 -8.56 -2.95 -3.83
C VAL A 25 -8.94 -4.15 -4.70
N LEU A 26 -8.62 -4.11 -5.99
CA LEU A 26 -9.10 -5.11 -6.96
C LEU A 26 -8.17 -6.31 -7.11
N LEU A 27 -6.85 -6.10 -7.05
CA LEU A 27 -5.88 -7.18 -7.23
C LEU A 27 -5.46 -7.74 -5.88
N MET A 28 -4.71 -6.96 -5.11
CA MET A 28 -4.31 -7.32 -3.76
C MET A 28 -3.68 -6.13 -3.01
N PRO A 29 -3.92 -6.02 -1.69
CA PRO A 29 -3.32 -4.97 -0.87
C PRO A 29 -1.79 -5.10 -0.83
N GLY A 30 -1.12 -3.98 -1.03
CA GLY A 30 0.34 -3.87 -1.01
C GLY A 30 0.98 -3.64 -2.37
N LEU A 31 0.40 -4.14 -3.46
CA LEU A 31 0.93 -3.91 -4.81
C LEU A 31 0.89 -2.44 -5.21
N GLY A 32 -0.29 -1.82 -5.10
CA GLY A 32 -0.46 -0.40 -5.42
C GLY A 32 0.38 0.50 -4.52
N THR A 33 0.49 0.13 -3.25
CA THR A 33 1.34 0.80 -2.25
C THR A 33 2.82 0.79 -2.63
N ILE A 34 3.36 -0.35 -3.11
CA ILE A 34 4.76 -0.45 -3.56
C ILE A 34 4.98 0.39 -4.82
N ILE A 35 4.08 0.34 -5.79
CA ILE A 35 4.20 1.09 -7.05
C ILE A 35 4.15 2.61 -6.80
N ALA A 36 3.37 3.05 -5.81
CA ALA A 36 3.34 4.44 -5.37
C ALA A 36 4.60 4.88 -4.59
N GLY A 37 5.57 3.98 -4.36
CA GLY A 37 6.84 4.28 -3.70
C GLY A 37 6.82 4.11 -2.18
N ARG A 38 5.72 3.63 -1.59
CA ARG A 38 5.61 3.31 -0.15
C ARG A 38 5.99 1.86 0.14
N THR A 39 7.18 1.44 -0.28
CA THR A 39 7.59 0.03 -0.28
C THR A 39 7.49 -0.65 1.09
N SER A 40 7.82 0.05 2.19
CA SER A 40 7.74 -0.53 3.53
C SER A 40 6.31 -0.87 3.95
N GLU A 41 5.34 0.03 3.71
CA GLU A 41 3.92 -0.23 3.99
C GLU A 41 3.39 -1.35 3.11
N GLY A 42 3.71 -1.31 1.81
CA GLY A 42 3.23 -2.31 0.87
C GLY A 42 3.81 -3.71 1.10
N LEU A 43 5.08 -3.80 1.51
CA LEU A 43 5.69 -5.07 1.89
C LEU A 43 5.04 -5.66 3.14
N LEU A 44 4.74 -4.84 4.14
CA LEU A 44 4.00 -5.30 5.33
C LEU A 44 2.59 -5.78 4.96
N GLN A 45 1.88 -5.06 4.09
CA GLN A 45 0.57 -5.50 3.59
C GLN A 45 0.65 -6.87 2.92
N ILE A 46 1.64 -7.11 2.06
CA ILE A 46 1.82 -8.41 1.40
C ILE A 46 2.17 -9.52 2.41
N ILE A 47 3.09 -9.27 3.35
CA ILE A 47 3.47 -10.25 4.37
C ILE A 47 2.26 -10.61 5.25
N LEU A 48 1.54 -9.61 5.76
CA LEU A 48 0.35 -9.83 6.58
C LEU A 48 -0.77 -10.51 5.79
N LEU A 49 -0.90 -10.24 4.49
CA LEU A 49 -1.84 -10.95 3.63
C LEU A 49 -1.49 -12.43 3.53
N VAL A 50 -0.23 -12.77 3.24
CA VAL A 50 0.23 -14.16 3.13
C VAL A 50 0.08 -14.90 4.47
N VAL A 51 0.49 -14.27 5.57
CA VAL A 51 0.32 -14.82 6.93
C VAL A 51 -1.17 -14.97 7.27
N GLY A 52 -2.00 -13.98 6.94
CA GLY A 52 -3.44 -14.02 7.15
C GLY A 52 -4.11 -15.15 6.37
N ILE A 53 -3.73 -15.40 5.12
CA ILE A 53 -4.21 -16.54 4.33
C ILE A 53 -3.80 -17.86 5.00
N ALA A 54 -2.54 -18.00 5.41
CA ALA A 54 -2.07 -19.20 6.11
C ALA A 54 -2.77 -19.42 7.47
N LEU A 55 -3.12 -18.36 8.18
CA LEU A 55 -3.89 -18.46 9.43
C LEU A 55 -5.40 -18.64 9.21
N SER A 56 -5.89 -18.47 7.98
CA SER A 56 -7.32 -18.63 7.68
C SER A 56 -7.76 -20.08 7.77
N PHE A 57 -6.84 -21.05 7.67
CA PHE A 57 -7.07 -22.46 7.99
C PHE A 57 -7.55 -22.67 9.43
N PHE A 58 -7.23 -21.74 10.34
CA PHE A 58 -7.67 -21.73 11.74
C PHE A 58 -8.77 -20.68 12.01
N LEU A 59 -9.41 -20.15 10.96
CA LEU A 59 -10.43 -19.08 10.97
C LEU A 59 -9.96 -17.71 11.52
N ILE A 60 -8.90 -17.65 12.31
CA ILE A 60 -8.32 -16.40 12.84
C ILE A 60 -7.66 -15.54 11.77
N GLY A 61 -7.27 -16.12 10.63
CA GLY A 61 -6.68 -15.39 9.52
C GLY A 61 -7.67 -14.56 8.73
N ILE A 62 -8.97 -14.92 8.74
CA ILE A 62 -10.00 -14.21 7.97
C ILE A 62 -10.11 -12.74 8.42
N PRO A 63 -10.23 -12.42 9.72
CA PRO A 63 -10.15 -11.05 10.20
C PRO A 63 -8.88 -10.32 9.77
N ILE A 64 -7.72 -10.99 9.79
CA ILE A 64 -6.43 -10.39 9.40
C ILE A 64 -6.48 -9.98 7.93
N VAL A 65 -6.91 -10.87 7.04
CA VAL A 65 -7.02 -10.58 5.60
C VAL A 65 -7.93 -9.39 5.35
N ILE A 66 -9.09 -9.32 6.02
CA ILE A 66 -10.02 -8.20 5.89
C ILE A 66 -9.38 -6.89 6.34
N LEU A 67 -8.71 -6.88 7.51
CA LEU A 67 -8.04 -5.68 8.03
C LEU A 67 -6.93 -5.19 7.10
N VAL A 68 -6.17 -6.11 6.49
CA VAL A 68 -5.13 -5.76 5.52
C VAL A 68 -5.73 -5.16 4.25
N TRP A 69 -6.88 -5.67 3.80
CA TRP A 69 -7.59 -5.10 2.64
C TRP A 69 -8.09 -3.67 2.91
N ILE A 70 -8.68 -3.45 4.09
CA ILE A 70 -9.10 -2.11 4.54
C ILE A 70 -7.88 -1.19 4.61
N TRP A 71 -6.75 -1.66 5.14
CA TRP A 71 -5.52 -0.89 5.19
C TRP A 71 -5.02 -0.51 3.78
N GLY A 72 -5.06 -1.44 2.82
CA GLY A 72 -4.73 -1.16 1.42
C GLY A 72 -5.60 -0.07 0.79
N LEU A 73 -6.90 -0.06 1.10
CA LEU A 73 -7.82 1.00 0.68
C LEU A 73 -7.46 2.35 1.32
N VAL A 74 -7.22 2.36 2.64
CA VAL A 74 -6.84 3.59 3.37
C VAL A 74 -5.55 4.18 2.79
N THR A 75 -4.53 3.35 2.53
CA THR A 75 -3.29 3.81 1.91
C THR A 75 -3.53 4.38 0.51
N GLY A 76 -4.39 3.75 -0.30
CA GLY A 76 -4.78 4.30 -1.61
C GLY A 76 -5.45 5.67 -1.52
N VAL A 77 -6.38 5.85 -0.58
CA VAL A 77 -7.05 7.16 -0.35
C VAL A 77 -6.05 8.22 0.14
N GLN A 78 -5.10 7.85 1.00
CA GLN A 78 -4.03 8.78 1.43
C GLN A 78 -3.17 9.25 0.26
N LEU A 79 -2.81 8.34 -0.65
CA LEU A 79 -2.04 8.67 -1.85
C LEU A 79 -2.79 9.65 -2.76
N ILE A 80 -4.11 9.51 -2.89
CA ILE A 80 -4.93 10.45 -3.68
C ILE A 80 -4.91 11.84 -3.03
N LYS A 81 -5.11 11.92 -1.71
CA LYS A 81 -5.04 13.19 -0.98
C LYS A 81 -3.68 13.87 -1.08
N GLU A 82 -2.59 13.09 -1.09
CA GLU A 82 -1.22 13.61 -1.27
C GLU A 82 -0.96 14.11 -2.69
N ALA A 83 -1.63 13.52 -3.69
CA ALA A 83 -1.51 13.95 -5.08
C ALA A 83 -2.28 15.25 -5.38
N GLU A 84 -3.28 15.59 -4.56
CA GLU A 84 -4.05 16.84 -4.65
C GLU A 84 -3.30 18.05 -4.04
N GLN A 85 -2.23 17.83 -3.24
CA GLN A 85 -1.42 18.86 -2.56
C GLN A 85 -0.12 19.22 -3.31
#